data_AF-A0A2C9M6Z7-F1
#
_entry.id   AF-A0A2C9M6Z7-F1
#
_cell.length_a   1.000
_cell.length_b   1.000
_cell.length_c   1.000
_cell.angle_alpha   90.00
_cell.angle_beta   90.00
_cell.angle_gamma   90.00
#
_symmetry.space_group_name_H-M   'P 1'
#
loop_
_entity.id
_entity.type
_entity.pdbx_description
1 polymer ?
#
loop_
_entity_poly.entity_id
_entity_poly.type
_entity_poly.pdbx_seq_one_letter_code
_entity_poly.pdbx_strand_id
1 'polypeptide(L)'
;CLCIISSSAVPHGIFVRIAWWITAFITFERCLCIAVPLKVKQIITPKRTIYVIIVIFIFTFLGMSPFMIANRIGPTFSPILNRTIYARIFNDNGLFVENFALMFNVASQFGAFIVDVLSTIVIAHLLTVKSKWRAEAASAKEGLSFRDKKVVKMVVLISAIFICCLLPSCLNFFLGVVLAPDYTLRGVQQNLFLVVWSAVLTLEAINSSVTIFVYYNMSSKYKAVLHKLIFDKTIKQTGEI
;
A
#
# COMPACT_ATOMS: atom_id res chain seq x y z
N CYS A 1 9.29 -23.92 -11.30
CA CYS A 1 9.61 -22.57 -10.77
C CYS A 1 8.59 -21.52 -11.14
N LEU A 2 8.30 -21.23 -12.43
CA LEU A 2 7.36 -20.15 -12.80
C LEU A 2 5.98 -20.24 -12.14
N CYS A 3 5.35 -21.41 -12.09
CA CYS A 3 4.03 -21.56 -11.43
C CYS A 3 4.06 -21.31 -9.91
N ILE A 4 5.18 -21.61 -9.24
CA ILE A 4 5.36 -21.33 -7.81
C ILE A 4 5.48 -19.82 -7.60
N ILE A 5 6.25 -19.14 -8.46
CA ILE A 5 6.38 -17.67 -8.43
C ILE A 5 5.02 -17.01 -8.64
N SER A 6 4.24 -17.48 -9.62
CA SER A 6 2.88 -16.97 -9.86
C SER A 6 1.94 -17.21 -8.67
N SER A 7 2.06 -18.34 -7.96
CA SER A 7 1.19 -18.65 -6.81
C SER A 7 1.52 -17.81 -5.58
N SER A 8 2.81 -17.55 -5.32
CA SER A 8 3.25 -16.69 -4.23
C SER A 8 3.02 -15.20 -4.51
N ALA A 9 3.00 -14.81 -5.78
CA ALA A 9 2.77 -13.43 -6.20
C ALA A 9 1.33 -12.96 -5.94
N VAL A 10 0.33 -13.85 -5.99
CA VAL A 10 -1.08 -13.50 -5.75
C VAL A 10 -1.33 -13.01 -4.32
N PRO A 11 -1.00 -13.77 -3.25
CA PRO A 11 -1.20 -13.30 -1.89
C PRO A 11 -0.36 -12.06 -1.59
N HIS A 12 0.88 -11.99 -2.11
CA HIS A 12 1.69 -10.77 -2.01
C HIS A 12 0.97 -9.55 -2.59
N GLY A 13 0.43 -9.68 -3.82
CA GLY A 13 -0.33 -8.63 -4.47
C GLY A 13 -1.53 -8.15 -3.65
N ILE A 14 -2.27 -9.08 -3.03
CA ILE A 14 -3.42 -8.77 -2.15
C ILE A 14 -2.97 -7.94 -0.95
N PHE A 15 -1.96 -8.39 -0.21
CA PHE A 15 -1.47 -7.67 0.97
C PHE A 15 -0.94 -6.28 0.62
N VAL A 16 -0.22 -6.17 -0.49
CA VAL A 16 0.27 -4.90 -1.01
C VAL A 16 -0.89 -3.96 -1.33
N ARG A 17 -1.94 -4.42 -2.04
CA ARG A 17 -3.12 -3.58 -2.32
C ARG A 17 -3.83 -3.12 -1.05
N ILE A 18 -3.97 -4.00 -0.06
CA ILE A 18 -4.60 -3.65 1.23
C ILE A 18 -3.77 -2.56 1.92
N ALA A 19 -2.45 -2.74 2.01
CA ALA A 19 -1.54 -1.76 2.61
C ALA A 19 -1.65 -0.40 1.89
N TRP A 20 -1.89 -0.41 0.58
CA TRP A 20 -2.01 0.80 -0.22
C TRP A 20 -3.29 1.58 0.06
N TRP A 21 -4.44 0.90 0.07
CA TRP A 21 -5.70 1.53 0.46
C TRP A 21 -5.71 2.02 1.91
N ILE A 22 -5.07 1.28 2.82
CA ILE A 22 -4.91 1.72 4.22
C ILE A 22 -4.07 2.99 4.27
N THR A 23 -2.96 3.06 3.53
CA THR A 23 -2.09 4.24 3.49
C THR A 23 -2.85 5.45 2.93
N ALA A 24 -3.53 5.28 1.79
CA ALA A 24 -4.36 6.32 1.19
C ALA A 24 -5.48 6.81 2.13
N PHE A 25 -6.09 5.91 2.89
CA PHE A 25 -7.09 6.28 3.89
C PHE A 25 -6.47 7.07 5.06
N ILE A 26 -5.31 6.65 5.57
CA ILE A 26 -4.61 7.34 6.65
C ILE A 26 -4.21 8.76 6.19
N THR A 27 -3.70 8.90 4.97
CA THR A 27 -3.27 10.19 4.43
C THR A 27 -4.48 11.09 4.21
N PHE A 28 -5.58 10.58 3.65
CA PHE A 28 -6.85 11.29 3.54
C PHE A 28 -7.43 11.72 4.89
N GLU A 29 -7.48 10.85 5.90
CA GLU A 29 -7.91 11.18 7.26
C GLU A 29 -7.11 12.38 7.80
N ARG A 30 -5.79 12.38 7.57
CA ARG A 30 -4.89 13.44 8.03
C ARG A 30 -5.09 14.74 7.26
N CYS A 31 -5.34 14.66 5.95
CA CYS A 31 -5.75 15.81 5.14
C CYS A 31 -6.99 16.46 5.73
N LEU A 32 -8.01 15.66 6.01
CA LEU A 32 -9.28 16.13 6.54
C LEU A 32 -9.08 16.79 7.90
N CYS A 33 -8.33 16.14 8.81
CA CYS A 33 -7.95 16.68 10.12
C CYS A 33 -7.32 18.08 10.03
N ILE A 34 -6.47 18.30 9.02
CA ILE A 34 -5.76 19.57 8.84
C ILE A 34 -6.66 20.60 8.14
N ALA A 35 -7.44 20.18 7.14
CA ALA A 35 -8.32 21.05 6.36
C ALA A 35 -9.47 21.60 7.21
N VAL A 36 -10.16 20.73 7.95
CA VAL A 36 -11.41 21.06 8.67
C VAL A 36 -11.38 20.50 10.10
N PRO A 37 -10.59 21.10 11.01
CA PRO A 37 -10.41 20.57 12.37
C PRO A 37 -11.72 20.49 13.19
N LEU A 38 -12.68 21.38 12.93
CA LEU A 38 -13.95 21.48 13.66
C LEU A 38 -14.95 20.35 13.35
N LYS A 39 -15.04 19.89 12.09
CA LYS A 39 -15.96 18.81 11.70
C LYS A 39 -15.36 17.41 11.90
N VAL A 40 -14.02 17.31 11.93
CA VAL A 40 -13.32 16.02 11.97
C VAL A 40 -13.41 15.31 13.31
N LYS A 41 -13.40 16.04 14.44
CA LYS A 41 -13.61 15.43 15.77
C LYS A 41 -14.93 14.66 15.88
N GLN A 42 -15.93 15.02 15.07
CA GLN A 42 -17.23 14.36 15.04
C GLN A 42 -17.32 13.27 13.95
N ILE A 43 -16.57 13.40 12.86
CA ILE A 43 -16.60 12.45 11.73
C ILE A 43 -15.71 11.23 11.97
N ILE A 44 -14.47 11.45 12.44
CA ILE A 44 -13.45 10.40 12.55
C ILE A 44 -13.39 9.90 14.00
N THR A 45 -14.03 8.76 14.23
CA THR A 45 -13.96 8.01 15.48
C THR A 45 -13.22 6.69 15.27
N PRO A 46 -12.48 6.18 16.27
CA PRO A 46 -11.69 4.95 16.13
C PRO A 46 -12.54 3.74 15.72
N LYS A 47 -13.82 3.69 16.15
CA LYS A 47 -14.77 2.64 15.76
C LYS A 47 -15.07 2.68 14.25
N ARG A 48 -15.25 3.87 13.67
CA ARG A 48 -15.48 4.03 12.22
C ARG A 48 -14.23 3.69 11.42
N THR A 49 -13.04 4.09 11.89
CA THR A 49 -11.77 3.73 11.23
C THR A 49 -11.58 2.21 11.17
N ILE A 50 -11.89 1.47 12.24
CA ILE A 50 -11.84 0.00 12.22
C ILE A 50 -12.81 -0.56 11.19
N TYR A 51 -14.06 -0.07 11.15
CA TYR A 51 -15.04 -0.50 10.16
C TYR A 51 -14.55 -0.25 8.73
N VAL A 52 -14.00 0.92 8.43
CA VAL A 52 -13.46 1.24 7.10
C VAL A 52 -12.29 0.31 6.73
N ILE A 53 -11.39 0.00 7.66
CA ILE A 53 -10.29 -0.94 7.42
C ILE A 53 -10.81 -2.35 7.11
N ILE A 54 -11.83 -2.83 7.83
CA ILE A 54 -12.47 -4.12 7.57
C ILE A 54 -13.10 -4.13 6.17
N VAL A 55 -13.79 -3.06 5.79
CA VAL A 55 -14.38 -2.93 4.45
C VAL A 55 -13.31 -2.95 3.37
N ILE A 56 -12.20 -2.21 3.54
CA ILE A 56 -11.06 -2.22 2.60
C ILE A 56 -10.50 -3.63 2.45
N PHE A 57 -10.36 -4.37 3.56
CA PHE A 57 -9.84 -5.73 3.55
C PHE A 57 -10.77 -6.67 2.77
N ILE A 58 -12.07 -6.67 3.11
CA ILE A 58 -13.08 -7.53 2.47
C ILE A 58 -13.19 -7.21 0.98
N PHE A 59 -13.27 -5.92 0.62
CA PHE A 59 -13.40 -5.48 -0.76
C PHE A 59 -12.19 -5.87 -1.62
N THR A 60 -10.98 -5.66 -1.10
CA THR A 60 -9.75 -6.00 -1.82
C THR A 60 -9.59 -7.51 -1.96
N PHE A 61 -9.91 -8.27 -0.91
CA PHE A 61 -9.85 -9.73 -0.93
C PHE A 61 -10.87 -10.32 -1.92
N LEU A 62 -12.11 -9.85 -1.90
CA LEU A 62 -13.15 -10.27 -2.84
C LEU A 62 -12.79 -9.92 -4.29
N GLY A 63 -12.29 -8.71 -4.53
CA GLY A 63 -11.91 -8.27 -5.88
C GLY A 63 -10.72 -9.03 -6.48
N MET A 64 -9.83 -9.57 -5.64
CA MET A 64 -8.68 -10.39 -6.06
C MET A 64 -8.95 -11.90 -6.02
N SER A 65 -10.01 -12.33 -5.33
CA SER A 65 -10.42 -13.74 -5.28
C SER A 65 -10.57 -14.43 -6.65
N PRO A 66 -11.03 -13.77 -7.73
CA PRO A 66 -11.15 -14.42 -9.03
C PRO A 66 -9.78 -14.81 -9.60
N PHE A 67 -8.72 -14.09 -9.23
CA PHE A 67 -7.35 -14.42 -9.61
C PHE A 67 -6.85 -15.72 -8.96
N MET A 68 -7.35 -16.07 -7.77
CA MET A 68 -7.06 -17.35 -7.13
C MET A 68 -7.85 -18.52 -7.75
N ILE A 69 -9.07 -18.24 -8.19
CA ILE A 69 -9.97 -19.26 -8.77
C ILE A 69 -9.56 -19.58 -10.21
N ALA A 70 -9.22 -18.56 -11.01
CA ALA A 70 -8.81 -18.72 -12.41
C ALA A 70 -7.43 -19.41 -12.55
N ASN A 71 -6.54 -19.24 -11.57
CA ASN A 71 -5.17 -19.72 -11.63
C ASN A 71 -4.99 -21.04 -10.89
N ARG A 72 -5.63 -22.08 -11.38
CA ARG A 72 -5.43 -23.45 -10.87
C ARG A 72 -4.13 -24.01 -11.45
N ILE A 73 -3.25 -24.48 -10.58
CA ILE A 73 -2.11 -25.32 -10.99
C ILE A 73 -2.61 -26.75 -11.07
N GLY A 74 -2.44 -27.40 -12.22
CA GLY A 74 -2.76 -28.80 -12.37
C GLY A 74 -1.73 -29.54 -13.24
N PRO A 75 -1.78 -30.87 -13.23
CA PRO A 75 -0.87 -31.69 -14.03
C PRO A 75 -1.21 -31.54 -15.52
N THR A 76 -0.23 -31.14 -16.31
CA THR A 76 -0.31 -31.07 -17.78
C THR A 76 0.82 -31.88 -18.39
N PHE A 77 0.53 -32.72 -19.37
CA PHE A 77 1.55 -33.51 -20.04
C PHE A 77 2.29 -32.63 -21.05
N SER A 78 3.61 -32.50 -20.90
CA SER A 78 4.43 -31.78 -21.88
C SER A 78 5.03 -32.75 -22.89
N PRO A 79 4.65 -32.69 -24.18
CA PRO A 79 5.20 -33.56 -25.22
C PRO A 79 6.69 -33.30 -25.49
N ILE A 80 7.21 -32.13 -25.11
CA ILE A 80 8.61 -31.73 -25.33
C ILE A 80 9.53 -32.34 -24.26
N LEU A 81 9.08 -32.39 -23.00
CA LEU A 81 9.86 -32.95 -21.89
C LEU A 81 9.50 -34.40 -21.55
N ASN A 82 8.52 -34.98 -22.24
CA ASN A 82 7.99 -36.32 -22.02
C ASN A 82 7.69 -36.62 -20.54
N ARG A 83 7.26 -35.60 -19.79
CA ARG A 83 6.92 -35.68 -18.38
C ARG A 83 5.69 -34.83 -18.07
N THR A 84 4.94 -35.25 -17.05
CA THR A 84 3.88 -34.43 -16.47
C THR A 84 4.51 -33.24 -15.74
N ILE A 85 4.21 -32.04 -16.21
CA ILE A 85 4.59 -30.78 -15.56
C ILE A 85 3.36 -30.12 -14.96
N TYR A 86 3.52 -29.55 -13.78
CA TYR A 86 2.47 -28.72 -13.18
C TYR A 86 2.48 -27.36 -13.88
N ALA A 87 1.43 -27.09 -14.67
CA ALA A 87 1.24 -25.83 -15.37
C ALA A 87 -0.10 -25.19 -14.98
N ARG A 88 -0.27 -23.92 -15.32
CA ARG A 88 -1.52 -23.19 -15.13
C ARG A 88 -2.56 -23.76 -16.10
N ILE A 89 -3.65 -24.30 -15.58
CA ILE A 89 -4.77 -24.80 -16.38
C ILE A 89 -5.81 -23.67 -16.45
N PHE A 90 -6.13 -23.24 -17.66
CA PHE A 90 -7.22 -22.29 -17.90
C PHE A 90 -8.53 -23.09 -18.02
N ASN A 91 -9.52 -22.74 -17.19
CA ASN A 91 -10.90 -23.17 -17.42
C ASN A 91 -11.48 -22.39 -18.62
N ASP A 92 -12.55 -22.85 -19.27
CA ASP A 92 -13.11 -22.19 -20.46
C ASP A 92 -13.50 -20.72 -20.21
N ASN A 93 -13.85 -20.37 -18.97
CA ASN A 93 -14.12 -18.98 -18.52
C ASN A 93 -12.92 -18.28 -17.85
N GLY A 94 -11.77 -18.94 -17.72
CA GLY A 94 -10.62 -18.47 -16.96
C GLY A 94 -9.99 -17.19 -17.52
N LEU A 95 -9.98 -17.03 -18.84
CA LEU A 95 -9.42 -15.85 -19.51
C LEU A 95 -10.25 -14.58 -19.22
N PHE A 96 -11.58 -14.70 -19.26
CA PHE A 96 -12.49 -13.59 -18.94
C PHE A 96 -12.36 -13.18 -17.47
N VAL A 97 -12.31 -14.17 -16.57
CA VAL A 97 -12.15 -13.94 -15.13
C VAL A 97 -10.80 -13.32 -14.80
N GLU A 98 -9.72 -13.75 -15.45
CA GLU A 98 -8.39 -13.17 -15.29
C GLU A 98 -8.33 -11.72 -15.79
N ASN A 99 -8.88 -11.43 -16.97
CA ASN A 99 -8.92 -10.08 -17.51
C ASN A 99 -9.70 -9.11 -16.60
N PHE A 100 -10.85 -9.54 -16.08
CA PHE A 100 -11.63 -8.74 -15.14
C PHE A 100 -10.84 -8.45 -13.85
N ALA A 101 -10.18 -9.46 -13.28
CA ALA A 101 -9.36 -9.30 -12.08
C ALA A 101 -8.13 -8.41 -12.34
N LEU A 102 -7.51 -8.50 -13.52
CA LEU A 102 -6.42 -7.61 -13.93
C LEU A 102 -6.88 -6.15 -14.06
N MET A 103 -8.02 -5.92 -14.72
CA MET A 103 -8.60 -4.57 -14.82
C MET A 103 -8.92 -3.98 -13.45
N PHE A 104 -9.52 -4.77 -12.56
CA PHE A 104 -9.78 -4.36 -11.19
C PHE A 104 -8.48 -4.02 -10.43
N ASN A 105 -7.44 -4.85 -10.59
CA ASN A 105 -6.14 -4.64 -9.96
C ASN A 105 -5.48 -3.33 -10.43
N VAL A 106 -5.47 -3.11 -11.75
CA VAL A 106 -4.94 -1.89 -12.37
C VAL A 106 -5.73 -0.67 -11.93
N ALA A 107 -7.06 -0.72 -11.98
CA ALA A 107 -7.91 0.39 -11.55
C ALA A 107 -7.72 0.71 -10.06
N SER A 108 -7.65 -0.32 -9.21
CA SER A 108 -7.36 -0.17 -7.79
C SER A 108 -5.99 0.46 -7.54
N GLN A 109 -4.99 0.12 -8.36
CA GLN A 109 -3.64 0.63 -8.22
C GLN A 109 -3.57 2.13 -8.50
N PHE A 110 -4.02 2.50 -9.70
CA PHE A 110 -4.05 3.89 -10.10
C PHE A 110 -4.96 4.71 -9.19
N GLY A 111 -6.09 4.16 -8.73
CA GLY A 111 -6.99 4.80 -7.78
C GLY A 111 -6.30 5.16 -6.46
N ALA A 112 -5.63 4.19 -5.82
CA ALA A 112 -4.92 4.43 -4.56
C ALA A 112 -3.77 5.45 -4.74
N PHE A 113 -3.03 5.36 -5.85
CA PHE A 113 -1.95 6.30 -6.16
C PHE A 113 -2.47 7.74 -6.36
N ILE A 114 -3.55 7.92 -7.12
CA ILE A 114 -4.16 9.24 -7.36
C ILE A 114 -4.67 9.84 -6.06
N VAL A 115 -5.38 9.05 -5.23
CA VAL A 115 -5.87 9.52 -3.93
C VAL A 115 -4.71 9.97 -3.05
N ASP A 116 -3.64 9.19 -2.96
CA ASP A 116 -2.49 9.54 -2.12
C ASP A 116 -1.76 10.81 -2.61
N VAL A 117 -1.54 10.94 -3.92
CA VAL A 117 -0.93 12.14 -4.52
C VAL A 117 -1.78 13.38 -4.27
N LEU A 118 -3.09 13.33 -4.55
CA LEU A 118 -4.01 14.45 -4.33
C LEU A 118 -4.05 14.84 -2.84
N SER A 119 -4.11 13.85 -1.96
CA SER A 119 -4.12 14.06 -0.51
C SER A 119 -2.83 14.77 -0.04
N THR A 120 -1.68 14.34 -0.56
CA THR A 120 -0.37 14.91 -0.24
C THR A 120 -0.25 16.36 -0.73
N ILE A 121 -0.72 16.64 -1.94
CA ILE A 121 -0.78 18.00 -2.51
C ILE A 121 -1.66 18.90 -1.63
N VAL A 122 -2.85 18.44 -1.26
CA VAL A 122 -3.77 19.18 -0.38
C VAL A 122 -3.12 19.47 0.98
N ILE A 123 -2.45 18.51 1.60
CA ILE A 123 -1.69 18.73 2.85
C ILE A 123 -0.62 19.81 2.66
N ALA A 124 0.19 19.70 1.60
CA ALA A 124 1.28 20.64 1.33
C ALA A 124 0.76 22.08 1.13
N HIS A 125 -0.33 22.24 0.36
CA HIS A 125 -0.97 23.55 0.18
C HIS A 125 -1.55 24.09 1.49
N LEU A 126 -2.30 23.29 2.23
CA LEU A 126 -2.90 23.71 3.50
C LEU A 126 -1.84 24.10 4.53
N LEU A 127 -0.70 23.40 4.57
CA LEU A 127 0.41 23.75 5.44
C LEU A 127 1.02 25.09 5.08
N THR A 128 1.20 25.36 3.79
CA THR A 128 1.81 26.58 3.26
C THR A 128 0.91 27.80 3.45
N VAL A 129 -0.40 27.65 3.18
CA VAL A 129 -1.37 28.73 3.43
C VAL A 129 -1.44 29.03 4.92
N LYS A 130 -1.55 28.00 5.76
CA LYS A 130 -1.54 28.21 7.21
C LYS A 130 -0.23 28.81 7.69
N SER A 131 0.94 28.46 7.14
CA SER A 131 2.22 29.05 7.58
C SER A 131 2.32 30.54 7.23
N LYS A 132 1.84 30.96 6.05
CA LYS A 132 1.82 32.38 5.63
C LYS A 132 0.85 33.21 6.48
N TRP A 133 -0.39 32.75 6.66
CA TRP A 133 -1.37 33.40 7.56
C TRP A 133 -0.82 33.58 8.98
N ARG A 134 0.04 32.66 9.44
CA ARG A 134 0.68 32.73 10.76
C ARG A 134 1.85 33.70 10.83
N ALA A 135 2.56 33.93 9.71
CA ALA A 135 3.64 34.91 9.65
C ALA A 135 3.08 36.34 9.68
N GLU A 136 1.90 36.55 9.11
CA GLU A 136 1.21 37.84 9.08
C GLU A 136 0.43 38.12 10.38
N ALA A 137 -0.16 37.10 11.02
CA ALA A 137 -0.92 37.23 12.26
C ALA A 137 -0.08 37.04 13.54
N ALA A 138 0.96 37.86 13.74
CA ALA A 138 1.95 37.80 14.83
C ALA A 138 1.39 37.83 16.29
N SER A 139 0.07 37.77 16.50
CA SER A 139 -0.57 37.80 17.82
C SER A 139 -1.56 36.66 18.11
N ALA A 140 -1.81 35.72 17.18
CA ALA A 140 -2.72 34.60 17.44
C ALA A 140 -1.99 33.46 18.19
N LYS A 141 -2.10 33.45 19.53
CA LYS A 141 -1.60 32.40 20.44
C LYS A 141 -2.18 30.99 20.20
N GLU A 142 -3.16 30.83 19.32
CA GLU A 142 -3.69 29.51 18.94
C GLU A 142 -2.87 28.86 17.81
N GLY A 143 -1.64 28.49 18.14
CA GLY A 143 -0.81 27.67 17.27
C GLY A 143 -1.33 26.23 17.21
N LEU A 144 -1.31 25.63 16.01
CA LEU A 144 -1.31 24.18 15.86
C LEU A 144 -0.14 23.63 16.71
N SER A 145 -0.45 22.73 17.65
CA SER A 145 0.49 22.26 18.66
C SER A 145 1.77 21.75 17.99
N PHE A 146 2.94 21.91 18.64
CA PHE A 146 4.16 21.24 18.21
C PHE A 146 3.92 19.74 17.89
N ARG A 147 2.97 19.14 18.62
CA ARG A 147 2.46 17.79 18.38
C ARG A 147 1.87 17.61 16.99
N ASP A 148 0.97 18.47 16.51
CA ASP A 148 0.34 18.23 15.22
C ASP A 148 1.29 18.53 14.06
N LYS A 149 2.26 19.46 14.21
CA LYS A 149 3.34 19.65 13.21
C LYS A 149 4.15 18.37 13.02
N LYS A 150 4.48 17.70 14.13
CA LYS A 150 5.22 16.43 14.12
C LYS A 150 4.43 15.33 13.42
N VAL A 151 3.12 15.24 13.69
CA VAL A 151 2.22 14.28 13.03
C VAL A 151 2.14 14.55 11.54
N VAL A 152 1.96 15.80 11.10
CA VAL A 152 1.90 16.10 9.67
C VAL A 152 3.21 15.78 8.96
N LYS A 153 4.36 16.17 9.54
CA LYS A 153 5.68 15.84 8.98
C LYS A 153 5.87 14.33 8.83
N MET A 154 5.39 13.56 9.80
CA MET A 154 5.43 12.10 9.73
C MET A 154 4.59 11.55 8.58
N VAL A 155 3.36 12.05 8.42
CA VAL A 155 2.45 11.60 7.35
C VAL A 155 3.00 11.94 5.98
N VAL A 156 3.50 13.17 5.79
CA VAL A 156 4.13 13.59 4.52
C VAL A 156 5.35 12.70 4.20
N LEU A 157 6.15 12.33 5.19
CA LEU A 157 7.28 11.42 4.97
C LEU A 157 6.81 10.02 4.56
N ILE A 158 5.77 9.49 5.21
CA ILE A 158 5.19 8.18 4.85
C ILE A 158 4.62 8.23 3.43
N SER A 159 3.83 9.24 3.08
CA SER A 159 3.31 9.43 1.72
C SER A 159 4.43 9.57 0.69
N ALA A 160 5.49 10.32 0.98
CA ALA A 160 6.61 10.46 0.06
C ALA A 160 7.33 9.12 -0.20
N ILE A 161 7.60 8.36 0.86
CA ILE A 161 8.18 7.01 0.74
C ILE A 161 7.25 6.10 -0.08
N PHE A 162 5.96 6.16 0.23
CA PHE A 162 4.94 5.39 -0.45
C PHE A 162 4.88 5.70 -1.95
N ILE A 163 4.79 6.98 -2.34
CA ILE A 163 4.81 7.42 -3.74
C ILE A 163 6.08 6.95 -4.45
N CYS A 164 7.25 7.10 -3.84
CA CYS A 164 8.52 6.65 -4.43
C CYS A 164 8.55 5.13 -4.66
N CYS A 165 7.97 4.35 -3.75
CA CYS A 165 7.91 2.90 -3.87
C CYS A 165 6.81 2.42 -4.82
N LEU A 166 5.69 3.15 -4.96
CA LEU A 166 4.56 2.78 -5.83
C LEU A 166 4.75 3.21 -7.28
N LEU A 167 5.40 4.34 -7.51
CA LEU A 167 5.55 4.92 -8.85
C LEU A 167 6.17 3.93 -9.84
N PRO A 168 7.22 3.15 -9.50
CA PRO A 168 7.75 2.12 -10.38
C PRO A 168 6.73 1.02 -10.73
N SER A 169 5.89 0.63 -9.76
CA SER A 169 4.83 -0.36 -9.96
C SER A 169 3.75 0.16 -10.93
N CYS A 170 3.29 1.40 -10.76
CA CYS A 170 2.34 2.07 -11.66
C CYS A 170 2.90 2.23 -13.08
N LEU A 171 4.15 2.68 -13.21
CA LEU A 171 4.81 2.85 -14.51
C LEU A 171 4.97 1.53 -15.23
N ASN A 172 5.30 0.45 -14.51
CA ASN A 172 5.44 -0.87 -15.09
C ASN A 172 4.11 -1.39 -15.65
N PHE A 173 3.01 -1.21 -14.93
CA PHE A 173 1.67 -1.53 -15.44
C PHE A 173 1.29 -0.68 -16.65
N PHE A 174 1.58 0.62 -16.63
CA PHE A 174 1.33 1.50 -17.76
C PHE A 174 2.10 1.06 -19.01
N LEU A 175 3.38 0.74 -18.85
CA LEU A 175 4.24 0.25 -19.94
C LEU A 175 3.69 -1.06 -20.55
N GLY A 176 3.31 -2.03 -19.70
CA GLY A 176 2.80 -3.33 -20.16
C GLY A 176 1.41 -3.29 -20.79
N VAL A 177 0.53 -2.37 -20.37
CA VAL A 177 -0.84 -2.29 -20.89
C VAL A 177 -0.94 -1.37 -22.10
N VAL A 178 -0.21 -0.25 -22.12
CA VAL A 178 -0.38 0.82 -23.12
C VAL A 178 0.70 0.78 -24.20
N LEU A 179 1.95 0.51 -23.84
CA LEU A 179 3.10 0.71 -24.73
C LEU A 179 3.58 -0.57 -25.38
N ALA A 180 3.53 -1.70 -24.67
CA ALA A 180 4.04 -2.98 -25.15
C ALA A 180 3.17 -4.14 -24.65
N PRO A 181 2.09 -4.52 -25.35
CA PRO A 181 1.27 -5.68 -24.98
C PRO A 181 2.07 -7.01 -25.03
N ASP A 182 3.22 -7.04 -25.70
CA ASP A 182 4.16 -8.17 -25.69
C ASP A 182 5.12 -8.16 -24.49
N TYR A 183 5.09 -7.12 -23.65
CA TYR A 183 5.83 -7.03 -22.38
C TYR A 183 5.13 -7.87 -21.31
N THR A 184 5.18 -9.19 -21.50
CA THR A 184 4.53 -10.17 -20.62
C THR A 184 5.53 -11.23 -20.16
N LEU A 185 5.12 -11.99 -19.15
CA LEU A 185 5.89 -13.11 -18.58
C LEU A 185 6.28 -14.19 -19.62
N ARG A 186 5.62 -14.22 -20.79
CA ARG A 186 5.90 -15.15 -21.90
C ARG A 186 6.33 -14.46 -23.20
N GLY A 187 6.43 -13.13 -23.20
CA GLY A 187 6.80 -12.36 -24.37
C GLY A 187 8.30 -12.33 -24.63
N VAL A 188 8.68 -11.74 -25.76
CA VAL A 188 10.08 -11.62 -26.20
C VAL A 188 10.93 -10.87 -25.17
N GLN A 189 10.33 -9.98 -24.38
CA GLN A 189 10.98 -9.16 -23.35
C GLN A 189 10.87 -9.75 -21.92
N GLN A 190 10.71 -11.07 -21.78
CA GLN A 190 10.54 -11.73 -20.48
C GLN A 190 11.63 -11.39 -19.45
N ASN A 191 12.90 -11.27 -19.86
CA ASN A 191 14.01 -11.00 -18.94
C ASN A 191 13.88 -9.60 -18.33
N LEU A 192 13.52 -8.61 -19.16
CA LEU A 192 13.28 -7.24 -18.71
C LEU A 192 12.06 -7.18 -17.78
N PHE A 193 11.00 -7.91 -18.13
CA PHE A 193 9.80 -8.04 -17.29
C PHE A 193 10.13 -8.59 -15.89
N LEU A 194 10.94 -9.65 -15.81
CA LEU A 194 11.35 -10.26 -14.54
C LEU A 194 12.23 -9.34 -13.70
N VAL A 195 13.19 -8.64 -14.31
CA VAL A 195 14.09 -7.72 -13.58
C VAL A 195 13.29 -6.56 -12.98
N VAL A 196 12.40 -5.93 -13.77
CA VAL A 196 11.59 -4.80 -13.30
C VAL A 196 10.64 -5.24 -12.19
N TRP A 197 9.95 -6.37 -12.35
CA TRP A 197 9.08 -6.88 -11.29
C TRP A 197 9.82 -7.26 -10.01
N SER A 198 11.04 -7.79 -10.12
CA SER A 198 11.88 -8.07 -8.95
C SER A 198 12.27 -6.79 -8.20
N ALA A 199 12.58 -5.71 -8.94
CA ALA A 199 12.84 -4.40 -8.36
C ALA A 199 11.60 -3.81 -7.68
N VAL A 200 10.43 -3.90 -8.31
CA VAL A 200 9.14 -3.47 -7.74
C VAL A 200 8.84 -4.19 -6.43
N LEU A 201 8.96 -5.52 -6.41
CA LEU A 201 8.74 -6.32 -5.19
C LEU A 201 9.69 -5.90 -4.06
N THR A 202 10.94 -5.60 -4.41
CA THR A 202 11.94 -5.14 -3.43
C THR A 202 11.56 -3.77 -2.85
N LEU A 203 11.10 -2.84 -3.69
CA LEU A 203 10.63 -1.53 -3.22
C LEU A 203 9.37 -1.63 -2.34
N GLU A 204 8.45 -2.52 -2.68
CA GLU A 204 7.25 -2.80 -1.87
C GLU A 204 7.64 -3.37 -0.48
N ALA A 205 8.64 -4.25 -0.44
CA ALA A 205 9.20 -4.78 0.81
C ALA A 205 9.91 -3.69 1.65
N ILE A 206 10.68 -2.80 0.99
CA ILE A 206 11.33 -1.67 1.64
C ILE A 206 10.28 -0.74 2.25
N ASN A 207 9.21 -0.39 1.52
CA ASN A 207 8.14 0.46 2.01
C ASN A 207 7.53 -0.09 3.31
N SER A 208 7.25 -1.39 3.34
CA SER A 208 6.71 -2.08 4.51
C SER A 208 7.70 -2.06 5.69
N SER A 209 8.99 -2.24 5.41
CA SER A 209 10.05 -2.29 6.43
C SER A 209 10.39 -0.90 7.00
N VAL A 210 10.38 0.16 6.19
CA VAL A 210 10.75 1.52 6.62
C VAL A 210 9.62 2.16 7.44
N THR A 211 8.37 1.80 7.15
CA THR A 211 7.19 2.39 7.79
C THR A 211 7.25 2.30 9.32
N ILE A 212 7.65 1.16 9.90
CA ILE A 212 7.77 1.00 11.36
C ILE A 212 8.83 1.93 11.97
N PHE A 213 9.97 2.12 11.31
CA PHE A 213 11.04 3.01 11.77
C PHE A 213 10.62 4.48 11.71
N VAL A 214 9.84 4.86 10.70
CA VAL A 214 9.26 6.20 10.61
C VAL A 214 8.31 6.46 11.78
N TYR A 215 7.39 5.52 12.07
CA TYR A 215 6.51 5.62 13.22
C TYR A 215 7.29 5.69 14.54
N TYR A 216 8.32 4.88 14.73
CA TYR A 216 9.13 4.87 15.94
C TYR A 216 9.88 6.19 16.20
N ASN A 217 10.51 6.75 15.17
CA ASN A 217 11.27 8.00 15.32
C ASN A 217 10.36 9.23 15.46
N MET A 218 9.23 9.25 14.75
CA MET A 218 8.41 10.45 14.63
C MET A 218 7.16 10.46 15.53
N SER A 219 6.56 9.33 15.87
CA SER A 219 5.41 9.28 16.78
C SER A 219 5.86 9.05 18.23
N SER A 220 5.75 10.08 19.07
CA SER A 220 6.09 9.97 20.50
C SER A 220 5.19 8.98 21.25
N LYS A 221 3.90 8.91 20.88
CA LYS A 221 2.96 7.92 21.44
C LYS A 221 3.35 6.49 21.06
N TYR A 222 3.66 6.25 19.78
CA TYR A 222 4.08 4.93 19.31
C TYR A 222 5.38 4.50 19.99
N LYS A 223 6.37 5.39 20.05
CA LYS A 223 7.64 5.16 20.75
C LYS A 223 7.42 4.80 22.23
N ALA A 224 6.60 5.56 22.96
CA ALA A 224 6.33 5.30 24.37
C ALA A 224 5.64 3.94 24.60
N VAL A 225 4.64 3.60 23.79
CA VAL A 225 3.94 2.31 23.89
C VAL A 225 4.86 1.15 23.52
N LEU A 226 5.64 1.27 22.44
CA LEU A 226 6.58 0.22 22.03
C LEU A 226 7.66 0.02 23.09
N HIS A 227 8.22 1.11 23.62
CA HIS A 227 9.19 1.06 24.70
C HIS A 227 8.60 0.40 25.96
N LYS A 228 7.36 0.74 26.32
CA LYS A 228 6.67 0.07 27.44
C LYS A 228 6.50 -1.43 27.17
N LEU A 229 6.01 -1.82 25.99
CA LEU A 229 5.79 -3.23 25.66
C LEU A 229 7.08 -4.06 25.67
N ILE A 230 8.19 -3.47 25.23
CA ILE A 230 9.48 -4.15 25.16
C ILE A 230 10.17 -4.15 26.53
N PHE A 231 10.31 -3.00 27.19
CA PHE A 231 11.13 -2.87 28.40
C PHE A 231 10.38 -3.12 29.72
N ASP A 232 9.07 -2.89 29.78
CA ASP A 232 8.24 -3.10 30.99
C ASP A 232 7.89 -4.60 31.17
N LYS A 233 7.94 -5.39 30.08
CA LYS A 233 7.88 -6.87 30.16
C LYS A 233 9.20 -7.49 30.62
N THR A 234 10.34 -6.91 30.25
CA THR A 234 11.66 -7.41 30.69
C THR A 234 11.81 -7.31 32.21
N ILE A 235 11.32 -6.23 32.82
CA ILE A 235 11.37 -6.05 34.29
C ILE A 235 10.52 -7.11 35.01
N LYS A 236 9.37 -7.54 34.44
CA LYS A 236 8.56 -8.61 35.03
C LYS A 236 9.16 -10.01 34.89
N GLN A 237 9.96 -10.27 33.85
CA GLN A 237 10.62 -11.58 33.69
C GLN A 237 11.97 -11.68 34.40
N THR A 238 12.64 -10.56 34.71
CA THR A 238 13.91 -10.56 35.45
C THR A 238 13.73 -10.39 36.97
N GLY A 239 12.51 -10.06 37.43
CA GLY A 239 12.16 -9.97 38.86
C GLY A 239 11.58 -11.25 39.48
N GLU A 240 11.48 -12.35 38.72
CA GLU A 240 11.05 -13.69 39.17
C GLU A 240 12.15 -14.75 38.96
N ILE A 241 13.42 -14.39 39.17
CA ILE A 241 14.54 -15.34 39.28
C ILE A 241 15.26 -15.10 40.60
#